data_AF-A0A928QRK1-F1
#
_entry.id   AF-A0A928QRK1-F1
#
_cell.length_a   1.000
_cell.length_b   1.000
_cell.length_c   1.000
_cell.angle_alpha   90.00
_cell.angle_beta   90.00
_cell.angle_gamma   90.00
#
_symmetry.space_group_name_H-M   'P 1'
#
loop_
_entity.id
_entity.type
_entity.pdbx_description
1 polymer ?
#
loop_
_entity_poly.entity_id
_entity_poly.type
_entity_poly.pdbx_seq_one_letter_code
_entity_poly.pdbx_strand_id
1 'polypeptide(L)'
;MNEALIEQIVDEVRRRQCLPNALLLGRKPTQETGFHYVTEGDYSAIVIGSLSAHELLQFPNEAVTEALLAGKAVYLCEEGLDYRSHSRSANRVLWSKLLSCERQLKQFGVQFLGIKQQRLVTADEVRRLLREGQPIHGRLTPLAKDVLEGKT
;
A
#
# COMPACT_ATOMS: atom_id res chain seq x y z
N MET A 1 -15.48 16.95 -35.58
CA MET A 1 -14.13 16.91 -34.98
C MET A 1 -14.35 17.05 -33.47
N ASN A 2 -14.00 16.02 -32.70
CA ASN A 2 -14.66 15.69 -31.44
C ASN A 2 -14.22 16.57 -30.25
N GLU A 3 -14.89 17.71 -30.07
CA GLU A 3 -14.68 18.65 -28.96
C GLU A 3 -14.89 18.00 -27.58
N ALA A 4 -15.89 17.13 -27.47
CA ALA A 4 -16.14 16.32 -26.26
C ALA A 4 -15.03 15.31 -25.94
N LEU A 5 -14.29 14.84 -26.95
CA LEU A 5 -13.17 13.91 -26.77
C LEU A 5 -11.92 14.66 -26.30
N ILE A 6 -11.75 15.90 -26.78
CA ILE A 6 -10.68 16.81 -26.32
C ILE A 6 -10.93 17.21 -24.87
N GLU A 7 -12.17 17.55 -24.49
CA GLU A 7 -12.53 17.85 -23.09
C GLU A 7 -12.29 16.65 -22.17
N GLN A 8 -12.68 15.44 -22.58
CA GLN A 8 -12.37 14.23 -21.81
C GLN A 8 -10.87 13.98 -21.66
N ILE A 9 -10.08 14.19 -22.72
CA ILE A 9 -8.63 14.04 -22.65
C ILE A 9 -8.01 15.14 -21.77
N VAL A 10 -8.52 16.37 -21.82
CA VAL A 10 -8.04 17.49 -21.00
C VAL A 10 -8.38 17.26 -19.54
N ASP A 11 -9.57 16.82 -19.19
CA ASP A 11 -9.95 16.47 -17.81
C ASP A 11 -9.18 15.24 -17.29
N GLU A 12 -8.95 14.25 -18.15
CA GLU A 12 -8.10 13.09 -17.86
C GLU A 12 -6.63 13.51 -17.62
N VAL A 13 -6.09 14.43 -18.43
CA VAL A 13 -4.74 15.00 -18.26
C VAL A 13 -4.69 15.90 -17.02
N ARG A 14 -5.75 16.64 -16.70
CA ARG A 14 -5.85 17.47 -15.48
C ARG A 14 -5.91 16.61 -14.21
N ARG A 15 -6.63 15.49 -14.25
CA ARG A 15 -6.60 14.46 -13.19
C ARG A 15 -5.20 13.86 -13.04
N ARG A 16 -4.46 13.66 -14.14
CA ARG A 16 -3.07 13.18 -14.13
C ARG A 16 -2.07 14.22 -13.63
N GLN A 17 -2.29 15.51 -13.91
CA GLN A 17 -1.41 16.62 -13.50
C GLN A 17 -1.53 16.97 -12.00
N CYS A 18 -2.62 16.60 -11.33
CA CYS A 18 -2.82 16.86 -9.90
C CYS A 18 -2.27 15.75 -8.99
N LEU A 19 -1.77 14.63 -9.54
CA LEU A 19 -1.19 13.55 -8.75
C LEU A 19 0.31 13.84 -8.55
N PRO A 20 0.80 13.89 -7.30
CA PRO A 20 2.22 14.15 -7.04
C PRO A 20 3.10 13.11 -7.72
N ASN A 21 4.24 13.56 -8.27
CA ASN A 21 5.26 12.67 -8.82
C ASN A 21 5.94 11.89 -7.69
N ALA A 22 5.98 10.57 -7.81
CA ALA A 22 6.73 9.71 -6.91
C ALA A 22 7.78 8.90 -7.67
N LEU A 23 8.99 8.85 -7.12
CA LEU A 23 10.02 7.95 -7.60
C LEU A 23 9.62 6.51 -7.25
N LEU A 24 9.47 5.65 -8.24
CA LEU A 24 9.12 4.24 -8.02
C LEU A 24 10.39 3.39 -7.88
N LEU A 25 10.54 2.72 -6.75
CA LEU A 25 11.57 1.71 -6.53
C LEU A 25 10.97 0.31 -6.57
N GLY A 26 11.56 -0.57 -7.38
CA GLY A 26 11.11 -1.96 -7.56
C GLY A 26 9.92 -2.09 -8.51
N ARG A 27 9.03 -3.05 -8.23
CA ARG A 27 7.84 -3.32 -9.05
C ARG A 27 6.76 -2.29 -8.79
N LYS A 28 6.00 -1.94 -9.82
CA LYS A 28 4.81 -1.11 -9.67
C LYS A 28 3.83 -1.80 -8.70
N PRO A 29 3.38 -1.13 -7.63
CA PRO A 29 2.43 -1.74 -6.73
C PRO A 29 1.11 -1.99 -7.46
N THR A 30 0.46 -3.10 -7.11
CA THR A 30 -0.81 -3.51 -7.73
C THR A 30 -1.97 -2.60 -7.33
N GLN A 31 -1.80 -1.83 -6.24
CA GLN A 31 -2.78 -0.86 -5.77
C GLN A 31 -2.59 0.53 -6.39
N GLU A 32 -3.71 1.21 -6.61
CA GLU A 32 -3.73 2.63 -6.92
C GLU A 32 -3.32 3.43 -5.68
N THR A 33 -2.10 3.97 -5.70
CA THR A 33 -1.54 4.78 -4.61
C THR A 33 -1.81 6.28 -4.78
N GLY A 34 -2.40 6.68 -5.91
CA GLY A 34 -2.61 8.09 -6.23
C GLY A 34 -1.33 8.87 -6.58
N PHE A 35 -0.24 8.18 -6.96
CA PHE A 35 0.99 8.82 -7.43
C PHE A 35 1.23 8.58 -8.91
N HIS A 36 1.83 9.57 -9.57
CA HIS A 36 2.42 9.38 -10.88
C HIS A 36 3.85 8.85 -10.71
N TYR A 37 4.11 7.63 -11.17
CA TYR A 37 5.42 6.99 -11.00
C TYR A 37 6.41 7.48 -12.04
N VAL A 38 7.53 7.98 -11.56
CA VAL A 38 8.63 8.46 -12.38
C VAL A 38 9.88 7.65 -12.01
N THR A 39 10.77 7.41 -12.97
CA THR A 39 12.06 6.75 -12.75
C THR A 39 13.20 7.73 -12.53
N GLU A 40 13.13 8.93 -13.10
CA GLU A 40 14.14 9.99 -13.00
C GLU A 40 13.49 11.39 -13.08
N GLY A 41 14.00 12.39 -12.35
CA GLY A 41 13.54 13.78 -12.41
C GLY A 41 12.98 14.32 -11.08
N ASP A 42 12.15 15.37 -11.15
CA ASP A 42 11.57 16.01 -9.97
C ASP A 42 10.42 15.20 -9.37
N TYR A 43 10.69 14.57 -8.22
CA TYR A 43 9.71 13.84 -7.42
C TYR A 43 9.54 14.48 -6.04
N SER A 44 8.30 14.46 -5.54
CA SER A 44 7.94 14.93 -4.19
C SER A 44 7.94 13.80 -3.15
N ALA A 45 7.88 12.55 -3.59
CA ALA A 45 7.87 11.38 -2.72
C ALA A 45 8.60 10.18 -3.37
N ILE A 46 8.94 9.18 -2.56
CA ILE A 46 9.43 7.88 -3.05
C ILE A 46 8.40 6.82 -2.68
N VAL A 47 8.06 5.95 -3.62
CA VAL A 47 7.23 4.77 -3.39
C VAL A 47 8.05 3.53 -3.70
N ILE A 48 8.27 2.72 -2.66
CA ILE A 48 8.92 1.43 -2.76
C ILE A 48 7.82 0.39 -2.98
N GLY A 49 7.66 -0.06 -4.22
CA GLY A 49 6.59 -0.98 -4.60
C GLY A 49 6.93 -2.44 -4.34
N SER A 50 8.22 -2.81 -4.36
CA SER A 50 8.68 -4.14 -3.91
C SER A 50 10.08 -4.10 -3.33
N LEU A 51 10.31 -4.94 -2.31
CA LEU A 51 11.64 -5.22 -1.76
C LEU A 51 11.84 -6.72 -1.58
N SER A 52 12.90 -7.22 -2.18
CA SER A 52 13.39 -8.57 -1.91
C SER A 52 13.94 -8.67 -0.48
N ALA A 53 14.03 -9.89 0.04
CA ALA A 53 14.64 -10.15 1.35
C ALA A 53 16.11 -9.69 1.40
N HIS A 54 16.82 -9.78 0.27
CA HIS A 54 18.21 -9.37 0.15
C HIS A 54 18.35 -7.85 0.27
N GLU A 55 17.54 -7.10 -0.49
CA GLU A 55 17.52 -5.64 -0.43
C GLU A 55 17.16 -5.16 0.97
N LEU A 56 16.13 -5.75 1.61
CA LEU A 56 15.72 -5.40 2.97
C LEU A 56 16.86 -5.57 3.99
N LEU A 57 17.74 -6.56 3.81
CA LEU A 57 18.91 -6.78 4.66
C LEU A 57 20.06 -5.80 4.40
N GLN A 58 20.09 -5.19 3.21
CA GLN A 58 21.12 -4.24 2.79
C GLN A 58 20.69 -2.78 2.90
N PHE A 59 19.44 -2.49 3.29
CA PHE A 59 19.01 -1.12 3.57
C PHE A 59 19.95 -0.44 4.58
N PRO A 60 20.29 0.84 4.38
CA PRO A 60 19.54 1.84 3.61
C PRO A 60 19.95 2.00 2.13
N ASN A 61 18.96 2.27 1.26
CA ASN A 61 19.16 2.62 -0.16
C ASN A 61 19.52 4.12 -0.29
N GLU A 62 20.42 4.47 -1.21
CA GLU A 62 20.90 5.84 -1.43
C GLU A 62 19.76 6.83 -1.71
N ALA A 63 18.93 6.57 -2.72
CA ALA A 63 17.82 7.46 -3.09
C ALA A 63 16.81 7.65 -1.94
N VAL A 64 16.56 6.58 -1.16
CA VAL A 64 15.68 6.64 0.01
C VAL A 64 16.29 7.48 1.12
N THR A 65 17.60 7.34 1.35
CA THR A 65 18.32 8.09 2.38
C THR A 65 18.34 9.57 2.05
N GLU A 66 18.67 9.92 0.80
CA GLU A 66 18.66 11.31 0.33
C GLU A 66 17.28 11.93 0.41
N ALA A 67 16.23 11.18 0.05
CA ALA A 67 14.85 11.66 0.15
C ALA A 67 14.44 11.91 1.61
N LEU A 68 14.77 11.02 2.54
CA LEU A 68 14.49 11.21 3.96
C LEU A 68 15.24 12.43 4.52
N LEU A 69 16.51 12.63 4.12
CA LEU A 69 17.29 13.81 4.50
C LEU A 69 16.70 15.11 3.92
N ALA A 70 16.15 15.06 2.71
CA ALA A 70 15.46 16.17 2.07
C ALA A 70 14.03 16.41 2.61
N GLY A 71 13.56 15.60 3.58
CA GLY A 71 12.22 15.69 4.15
C GLY A 71 11.11 15.21 3.21
N LYS A 72 11.45 14.49 2.14
CA LYS A 72 10.47 13.90 1.22
C LYS A 72 9.85 12.66 1.85
N ALA A 73 8.55 12.47 1.62
CA ALA A 73 7.85 11.29 2.13
C ALA A 73 8.30 10.02 1.40
N VAL A 74 8.58 8.97 2.16
CA VAL A 74 8.92 7.64 1.64
C VAL A 74 7.83 6.66 2.03
N TYR A 75 7.29 5.96 1.04
CA TYR A 75 6.25 4.96 1.19
C TYR A 75 6.78 3.58 0.82
N LEU A 76 6.31 2.54 1.50
CA LEU A 76 6.64 1.14 1.21
C LEU A 76 5.36 0.31 1.12
N CYS A 77 5.16 -0.37 -0.01
CA CYS A 77 4.03 -1.26 -0.21
C CYS A 77 4.27 -2.61 0.48
N GLU A 78 3.36 -2.99 1.38
CA GLU A 78 3.47 -4.27 2.12
C GLU A 78 3.32 -5.50 1.22
N GLU A 79 2.54 -5.39 0.13
CA GLU A 79 2.42 -6.43 -0.90
C GLU A 79 3.74 -6.76 -1.57
N GLY A 80 4.64 -5.79 -1.62
CA GLY A 80 5.94 -5.89 -2.23
C GLY A 80 7.00 -6.63 -1.40
N LEU A 81 6.66 -7.07 -0.19
CA LEU A 81 7.58 -7.76 0.72
C LEU A 81 7.52 -9.27 0.51
N ASP A 82 8.27 -9.75 -0.50
CA ASP A 82 8.26 -11.16 -0.93
C ASP A 82 8.54 -12.15 0.21
N TYR A 83 9.39 -11.76 1.17
CA TYR A 83 9.77 -12.64 2.28
C TYR A 83 8.58 -13.06 3.14
N ARG A 84 7.49 -12.27 3.20
CA ARG A 84 6.30 -12.59 4.01
C ARG A 84 5.62 -13.89 3.59
N SER A 85 5.75 -14.27 2.32
CA SER A 85 5.26 -15.56 1.80
C SER A 85 5.96 -16.76 2.44
N HIS A 86 7.20 -16.60 2.90
CA HIS A 86 8.04 -17.65 3.48
C HIS A 86 7.94 -17.74 5.02
N SER A 87 6.94 -17.10 5.64
CA SER A 87 6.78 -17.06 7.11
C SER A 87 6.74 -18.44 7.80
N ARG A 88 6.32 -19.50 7.09
CA ARG A 88 6.20 -20.87 7.61
C ARG A 88 7.43 -21.74 7.40
N SER A 89 8.28 -21.41 6.43
CA SER A 89 9.42 -22.25 6.01
C SER A 89 10.78 -21.58 6.18
N ALA A 90 10.83 -20.28 6.47
CA ALA A 90 12.07 -19.54 6.64
C ALA A 90 12.83 -19.94 7.91
N ASN A 91 14.16 -19.88 7.84
CA ASN A 91 15.02 -19.99 9.01
C ASN A 91 14.64 -18.91 10.05
N ARG A 92 14.42 -19.33 11.30
CA ARG A 92 13.96 -18.44 12.39
C ARG A 92 14.88 -17.24 12.62
N VAL A 93 16.19 -17.43 12.53
CA VAL A 93 17.19 -16.35 12.74
C VAL A 93 17.11 -15.32 11.61
N LEU A 94 17.06 -15.80 10.36
CA LEU A 94 16.90 -14.94 9.19
C LEU A 94 15.59 -14.16 9.26
N TRP A 95 14.50 -14.84 9.63
CA TRP A 95 13.18 -14.24 9.82
C TRP A 95 13.19 -13.13 10.87
N SER A 96 13.79 -13.38 12.04
CA SER A 96 13.96 -12.36 13.08
C SER A 96 14.78 -11.16 12.61
N LYS A 97 15.82 -11.38 11.81
CA LYS A 97 16.62 -10.29 11.23
C LYS A 97 15.81 -9.44 10.25
N LEU A 98 15.05 -10.07 9.36
CA LEU A 98 14.18 -9.36 8.40
C LEU A 98 13.10 -8.52 9.12
N LEU A 99 12.49 -9.07 10.18
CA LEU A 99 11.53 -8.32 11.01
C LEU A 99 12.20 -7.12 11.72
N SER A 100 13.46 -7.25 12.13
CA SER A 100 14.20 -6.13 12.71
C SER A 100 14.44 -5.02 11.68
N CYS A 101 14.84 -5.39 10.45
CA CYS A 101 15.01 -4.44 9.35
C CYS A 101 13.70 -3.72 9.01
N GLU A 102 12.57 -4.43 8.99
CA GLU A 102 11.24 -3.82 8.79
C GLU A 102 10.93 -2.75 9.85
N ARG A 103 11.24 -3.03 11.12
CA ARG A 103 11.04 -2.06 12.21
C ARG A 103 11.97 -0.87 12.09
N GLN A 104 13.22 -1.08 11.66
CA GLN A 104 14.17 0.00 11.41
C GLN A 104 13.67 0.95 10.32
N LEU A 105 13.08 0.43 9.24
CA LEU A 105 12.47 1.27 8.21
C LEU A 105 11.34 2.15 8.78
N LYS A 106 10.48 1.58 9.64
CA LYS A 106 9.44 2.36 10.34
C LYS A 106 10.04 3.46 11.23
N GLN A 107 11.15 3.18 11.90
CA GLN A 107 11.86 4.16 12.73
C GLN A 107 12.52 5.27 11.91
N PHE A 108 12.97 4.98 10.69
CA PHE A 108 13.48 5.99 9.76
C PHE A 108 12.39 6.88 9.15
N GLY A 109 11.11 6.61 9.42
CA GLY A 109 9.99 7.42 8.91
C GLY A 109 9.41 6.89 7.60
N VAL A 110 9.76 5.68 7.18
CA VAL A 110 9.13 5.03 6.01
C VAL A 110 7.69 4.65 6.36
N GLN A 111 6.74 5.11 5.56
CA GLN A 111 5.31 4.88 5.76
C GLN A 111 4.85 3.63 5.01
N PHE A 112 4.26 2.68 5.73
CA PHE A 112 3.83 1.41 5.16
C PHE A 112 2.45 1.55 4.54
N LEU A 113 2.39 1.42 3.21
CA LEU A 113 1.15 1.31 2.46
C LEU A 113 0.67 -0.13 2.55
N GLY A 114 -0.24 -0.36 3.49
CA GLY A 114 -0.82 -1.68 3.72
C GLY A 114 -1.66 -2.17 2.54
N ILE A 115 -1.84 -3.49 2.48
CA ILE A 115 -2.98 -4.09 1.78
C ILE A 115 -4.21 -3.39 2.32
N LYS A 116 -4.97 -2.70 1.45
CA LYS A 116 -6.23 -1.99 1.76
C LYS A 116 -6.83 -2.49 3.07
N GLN A 117 -7.03 -1.58 4.03
CA GLN A 117 -7.92 -1.83 5.16
C GLN A 117 -9.13 -2.60 4.60
N GLN A 118 -9.21 -3.91 4.88
CA GLN A 118 -10.36 -4.70 4.44
C GLN A 118 -11.56 -3.91 4.90
N ARG A 119 -12.42 -3.49 3.95
CA ARG A 119 -13.53 -2.58 4.21
C ARG A 119 -14.20 -3.05 5.50
N LEU A 120 -14.17 -2.17 6.50
CA LEU A 120 -14.60 -2.50 7.84
C LEU A 120 -16.12 -2.62 7.78
N VAL A 121 -16.62 -3.85 7.83
CA VAL A 121 -18.06 -4.11 7.69
C VAL A 121 -18.69 -3.92 9.06
N THR A 122 -19.55 -2.91 9.15
CA THR A 122 -20.26 -2.57 10.38
C THR A 122 -21.49 -3.46 10.59
N ALA A 123 -22.03 -3.49 11.81
CA ALA A 123 -23.17 -4.34 12.14
C ALA A 123 -24.42 -4.00 11.31
N ASP A 124 -24.62 -2.72 10.98
CA ASP A 124 -25.76 -2.28 10.17
C ASP A 124 -25.61 -2.63 8.70
N GLU A 125 -24.38 -2.60 8.17
CA GLU A 125 -24.08 -3.12 6.83
C GLU A 125 -24.28 -4.64 6.76
N VAL A 126 -23.86 -5.40 7.79
CA VAL A 126 -24.13 -6.85 7.88
C VAL A 126 -25.63 -7.14 7.91
N ARG A 127 -26.41 -6.40 8.71
CA ARG A 127 -27.89 -6.56 8.74
C ARG A 127 -28.53 -6.29 7.39
N ARG A 128 -28.04 -5.27 6.67
CA ARG A 128 -28.52 -4.95 5.32
C ARG A 128 -28.19 -6.06 4.32
N LEU A 129 -26.94 -6.51 4.32
CA LEU A 129 -26.46 -7.58 3.43
C LEU A 129 -27.15 -8.93 3.71
N LEU A 130 -27.45 -9.25 4.97
CA LEU A 130 -28.24 -10.43 5.34
C LEU A 130 -29.69 -10.36 4.85
N ARG A 131 -30.33 -9.18 4.86
CA ARG A 131 -31.67 -9.00 4.28
C ARG A 131 -31.67 -9.12 2.75
N GLU A 132 -30.59 -8.68 2.12
CA GLU A 132 -30.43 -8.68 0.66
C GLU A 132 -29.86 -10.00 0.11
N GLY A 133 -29.46 -10.93 0.99
CA GLY A 133 -28.92 -12.25 0.62
C GLY A 133 -27.54 -12.21 -0.04
N GLN A 134 -26.79 -11.12 0.14
CA GLN A 134 -25.49 -10.94 -0.50
C GLN A 134 -24.33 -11.51 0.35
N PRO A 135 -23.25 -12.01 -0.28
CA PRO A 135 -22.08 -12.48 0.42
C PRO A 135 -21.33 -11.32 1.09
N ILE A 136 -20.97 -11.50 2.37
CA ILE A 136 -20.25 -10.49 3.16
C ILE A 136 -18.75 -10.66 2.94
N HIS A 137 -18.12 -9.62 2.36
CA HIS A 137 -16.68 -9.58 2.14
C HIS A 137 -16.04 -8.44 2.94
N GLY A 138 -15.04 -8.76 3.77
CA GLY A 138 -14.28 -7.76 4.53
C GLY A 138 -14.03 -8.17 5.98
N ARG A 139 -13.43 -7.25 6.75
CA ARG A 139 -13.14 -7.46 8.17
C ARG A 139 -14.32 -6.95 8.98
N LEU A 140 -14.96 -7.84 9.73
CA LEU A 140 -16.10 -7.52 10.58
C LEU A 140 -15.65 -6.80 11.85
N THR A 141 -16.42 -5.81 12.31
CA THR A 141 -16.32 -5.35 13.69
C THR A 141 -16.76 -6.46 14.66
N PRO A 142 -16.34 -6.43 15.94
CA PRO A 142 -16.80 -7.40 16.94
C PRO A 142 -18.34 -7.49 17.00
N LEU A 143 -19.02 -6.35 16.99
CA LEU A 143 -20.49 -6.29 16.97
C LEU A 143 -21.10 -6.85 15.68
N ALA A 144 -20.47 -6.61 14.52
CA ALA A 144 -20.92 -7.18 13.24
C ALA A 144 -20.76 -8.71 13.20
N LYS A 145 -19.74 -9.23 13.87
CA LYS A 145 -19.53 -10.66 14.06
C LYS A 145 -20.61 -11.28 14.96
N ASP A 146 -20.98 -10.62 16.06
CA ASP A 146 -22.04 -11.09 16.95
C ASP A 146 -23.42 -11.15 16.26
N VAL A 147 -23.72 -10.17 15.40
CA VAL A 147 -24.93 -10.16 14.57
C VAL A 147 -24.94 -11.32 13.57
N LEU A 148 -23.80 -11.66 12.99
CA LEU A 148 -23.67 -12.78 12.04
C LEU A 148 -23.75 -14.14 12.75
N GLU A 149 -23.23 -14.25 13.98
CA GLU A 149 -23.31 -15.45 14.82
C GLU A 149 -24.68 -15.63 15.51
N GLY A 150 -25.59 -14.66 15.40
CA GLY A 150 -26.92 -14.71 16.01
C GLY A 150 -26.93 -14.60 17.54
N LYS A 151 -25.90 -13.97 18.14
CA LYS A 151 -25.75 -13.81 19.59
C LYS A 151 -26.51 -12.61 20.18
N THR A 152 -27.52 -12.11 19.48
CA THR A 152 -28.39 -11.00 19.92
C THR A 152 -29.85 -11.35 19.75
#